data_AF-A0A936FTV9-F1
#
_entry.id   AF-A0A936FTV9-F1
#
_cell.length_a   1.000
_cell.length_b   1.000
_cell.length_c   1.000
_cell.angle_alpha   90.00
_cell.angle_beta   90.00
_cell.angle_gamma   90.00
#
_symmetry.space_group_name_H-M   'P 1'
#
loop_
_entity.id
_entity.type
_entity.pdbx_description
1 polymer ?
#
loop_
_entity_poly.entity_id
_entity_poly.type
_entity_poly.pdbx_seq_one_letter_code
_entity_poly.pdbx_strand_id
1 'polypeptide(L)'
;MTATAVNDNLTAPVGSTSSVNVLTNDDYLLGTNTTLTNVGGTAGGTVTFDPLTGKMYYTPLPTEAGTSKTIIYQVCNTAPTPDVCSTATVTINVPSCPSPVDSDGDGLTDCEESTGINDPSTTATPNGKSDPNNPCDPSVTAVASGDCDGDGVTNGKEVTDGTNPSDPCSFLLASQTVATSTAWKTADCDGDGVTNQQELLDGTNPLNPCSFVVGSQTLLPNSVWNATDCDGDGVTNAKEKLDGTNPNDPCSFILASKTLSATLAWNTTDCDGDGVPNGVEVTDGTNPLNPDTDGDGVTDGKEKTDGTNPKDPCSYIPSSQTLTTDLSWQNADCDGDGVTNGKEVTDGTNPSDPCSFLLASQTVATSTAWKTADCDGDGVTNQKEKIDGTDPLDGCEYVAANITLARSATWQASDCDGDGVPNGAEKTDGTNPLDPCSFKLSSQTLLASAT
;
A
#
# COMPACT_ATOMS: atom_id res chain seq x y z
N MET A 1 -22.28 80.65 -31.83
CA MET A 1 -22.50 79.69 -30.74
C MET A 1 -21.30 79.79 -29.82
N THR A 2 -21.52 80.04 -28.54
CA THR A 2 -20.49 80.02 -27.50
C THR A 2 -20.31 78.57 -27.08
N ALA A 3 -19.08 78.05 -27.17
CA ALA A 3 -18.78 76.69 -26.71
C ALA A 3 -18.95 76.61 -25.18
N THR A 4 -19.58 75.55 -24.71
CA THR A 4 -19.93 75.38 -23.29
C THR A 4 -19.27 74.12 -22.72
N ALA A 5 -18.64 74.27 -21.55
CA ALA A 5 -18.23 73.15 -20.71
C ALA A 5 -19.27 72.95 -19.59
N VAL A 6 -19.56 71.71 -19.23
CA VAL A 6 -20.61 71.30 -18.30
C VAL A 6 -19.97 70.56 -17.13
N ASN A 7 -20.53 70.74 -15.93
CA ASN A 7 -19.98 70.11 -14.72
C ASN A 7 -20.12 68.59 -14.75
N ASP A 8 -19.14 67.91 -14.15
CA ASP A 8 -19.06 66.46 -14.03
C ASP A 8 -19.02 66.00 -12.58
N ASN A 9 -19.23 64.70 -12.38
CA ASN A 9 -19.06 64.04 -11.09
C ASN A 9 -18.11 62.85 -11.22
N LEU A 10 -17.25 62.65 -10.23
CA LEU A 10 -16.39 61.48 -10.10
C LEU A 10 -16.46 60.97 -8.66
N THR A 11 -16.65 59.67 -8.47
CA THR A 11 -16.38 59.05 -7.16
C THR A 11 -14.97 58.46 -7.22
N ALA A 12 -14.10 58.87 -6.30
CA ALA A 12 -12.70 58.45 -6.28
C ALA A 12 -12.32 58.03 -4.85
N PRO A 13 -12.08 56.73 -4.59
CA PRO A 13 -11.56 56.27 -3.31
C PRO A 13 -10.15 56.79 -3.06
N VAL A 14 -9.79 56.99 -1.78
CA VAL A 14 -8.45 57.41 -1.37
C VAL A 14 -7.38 56.49 -1.93
N GLY A 15 -6.25 57.06 -2.39
CA GLY A 15 -5.08 56.31 -2.84
C GLY A 15 -5.25 55.56 -4.17
N SER A 16 -6.48 55.49 -4.70
CA SER A 16 -6.81 54.82 -5.96
C SER A 16 -7.10 55.83 -7.08
N THR A 17 -6.45 55.66 -8.23
CA THR A 17 -6.69 56.51 -9.40
C THR A 17 -8.03 56.15 -10.04
N SER A 18 -8.97 57.10 -10.02
CA SER A 18 -10.26 56.99 -10.72
C SER A 18 -10.28 57.93 -11.93
N SER A 19 -11.16 57.68 -12.91
CA SER A 19 -11.24 58.52 -14.12
C SER A 19 -12.66 58.83 -14.55
N VAL A 20 -12.86 60.00 -15.15
CA VAL A 20 -14.10 60.44 -15.79
C VAL A 20 -13.78 61.09 -17.12
N ASN A 21 -14.62 60.90 -18.14
CA ASN A 21 -14.49 61.62 -19.40
C ASN A 21 -15.27 62.94 -19.32
N VAL A 22 -14.54 64.03 -19.11
CA VAL A 22 -15.10 65.38 -18.90
C VAL A 22 -15.60 66.05 -20.17
N LEU A 23 -15.37 65.43 -21.34
CA LEU A 23 -15.81 66.00 -22.62
C LEU A 23 -17.10 65.36 -23.16
N THR A 24 -17.68 64.39 -22.45
CA THR A 24 -18.86 63.65 -22.95
C THR A 24 -20.14 64.48 -23.02
N ASN A 25 -20.24 65.48 -22.16
CA ASN A 25 -21.34 66.43 -22.01
C ASN A 25 -20.96 67.86 -22.45
N ASP A 26 -19.79 68.02 -23.06
CA ASP A 26 -19.23 69.31 -23.49
C ASP A 26 -19.39 69.52 -25.00
N ASP A 27 -19.42 70.78 -25.43
CA ASP A 27 -19.44 71.16 -26.86
C ASP A 27 -18.06 71.07 -27.54
N TYR A 28 -17.15 70.23 -27.03
CA TYR A 28 -15.76 70.12 -27.45
C TYR A 28 -15.44 68.72 -28.03
N LEU A 29 -14.75 68.70 -29.17
CA LEU A 29 -14.35 67.44 -29.80
C LEU A 29 -13.06 66.90 -29.19
N LEU A 30 -12.94 65.58 -29.14
CA LEU A 30 -11.68 64.91 -28.78
C LEU A 30 -10.63 65.13 -29.89
N GLY A 31 -9.34 65.25 -29.52
CA GLY A 31 -8.24 65.22 -30.48
C GLY A 31 -7.16 66.28 -30.27
N THR A 32 -6.27 66.41 -31.25
CA THR A 32 -5.04 67.24 -31.15
C THR A 32 -5.29 68.74 -31.07
N ASN A 33 -6.49 69.19 -31.39
CA ASN A 33 -6.89 70.60 -31.33
C ASN A 33 -7.62 70.95 -30.02
N THR A 34 -7.60 70.05 -29.04
CA THR A 34 -8.24 70.24 -27.74
C THR A 34 -7.19 70.19 -26.65
N THR A 35 -7.23 71.15 -25.74
CA THR A 35 -6.39 71.14 -24.53
C THR A 35 -7.28 71.05 -23.30
N LEU A 36 -6.80 70.32 -22.29
CA LEU A 36 -7.43 70.19 -20.98
C LEU A 36 -6.40 70.57 -19.92
N THR A 37 -6.74 71.53 -19.07
CA THR A 37 -5.84 72.02 -18.02
C THR A 37 -6.58 72.17 -16.70
N ASN A 38 -5.90 71.85 -15.58
CA ASN A 38 -6.40 72.19 -14.26
C ASN A 38 -6.19 73.69 -14.02
N VAL A 39 -7.26 74.44 -13.76
CA VAL A 39 -7.21 75.87 -13.48
C VAL A 39 -7.62 76.22 -12.04
N GLY A 40 -7.94 75.23 -11.20
CA GLY A 40 -8.22 75.45 -9.78
C GLY A 40 -9.07 74.35 -9.14
N GLY A 41 -9.63 74.64 -7.97
CA GLY A 41 -10.44 73.70 -7.22
C GLY A 41 -9.98 73.56 -5.76
N THR A 42 -10.58 72.60 -5.06
CA THR A 42 -10.29 72.29 -3.65
C THR A 42 -9.58 70.95 -3.45
N ALA A 43 -9.45 70.16 -4.52
CA ALA A 43 -8.72 68.90 -4.56
C ALA A 43 -7.21 69.13 -4.37
N GLY A 44 -6.61 68.42 -3.41
CA GLY A 44 -5.17 68.42 -3.13
C GLY A 44 -4.43 67.20 -3.68
N GLY A 45 -5.16 66.20 -4.19
CA GLY A 45 -4.62 65.00 -4.82
C GLY A 45 -3.96 65.22 -6.17
N THR A 46 -3.53 64.11 -6.80
CA THR A 46 -2.89 64.17 -8.12
C THR A 46 -3.95 64.15 -9.21
N VAL A 47 -3.92 65.14 -10.10
CA VAL A 47 -4.79 65.20 -11.28
C VAL A 47 -3.98 65.19 -12.56
N THR A 48 -4.41 64.39 -13.53
CA THR A 48 -3.87 64.41 -14.90
C THR A 48 -5.01 64.41 -15.90
N PHE A 49 -4.77 64.97 -17.09
CA PHE A 49 -5.72 65.03 -18.18
C PHE A 49 -5.13 64.40 -19.43
N ASP A 50 -5.96 63.65 -20.15
CA ASP A 50 -5.66 63.15 -21.49
C ASP A 50 -6.60 63.84 -22.50
N PRO A 51 -6.12 64.85 -23.24
CA PRO A 51 -6.94 65.58 -24.21
C PRO A 51 -7.35 64.75 -25.43
N LEU A 52 -6.66 63.65 -25.73
CA LEU A 52 -7.02 62.78 -26.86
C LEU A 52 -8.25 61.92 -26.54
N THR A 53 -8.42 61.55 -25.27
CA THR A 53 -9.56 60.73 -24.81
C THR A 53 -10.60 61.52 -24.03
N GLY A 54 -10.30 62.76 -23.64
CA GLY A 54 -11.15 63.60 -22.79
C GLY A 54 -11.17 63.17 -21.32
N LYS A 55 -10.30 62.23 -20.93
CA LYS A 55 -10.29 61.68 -19.57
C LYS A 55 -9.51 62.56 -18.61
N MET A 56 -10.13 62.83 -17.47
CA MET A 56 -9.45 63.30 -16.26
C MET A 56 -9.22 62.10 -15.35
N TYR A 57 -8.01 61.97 -14.81
CA TYR A 57 -7.64 60.98 -13.81
C TYR A 57 -7.35 61.70 -12.49
N TYR A 58 -7.86 61.16 -11.38
CA TYR A 58 -7.66 61.72 -10.06
C TYR A 58 -7.32 60.65 -9.02
N THR A 59 -6.30 60.92 -8.21
CA THR A 59 -5.91 60.11 -7.05
C THR A 59 -6.02 60.99 -5.78
N PRO A 60 -7.05 60.77 -4.92
CA PRO A 60 -7.25 61.57 -3.71
C PRO A 60 -6.15 61.35 -2.65
N LEU A 61 -5.86 62.40 -1.86
CA LEU A 61 -5.01 62.28 -0.66
C LEU A 61 -5.79 61.63 0.50
N PRO A 62 -5.10 60.97 1.46
CA PRO A 62 -5.74 60.45 2.67
C PRO A 62 -6.55 61.48 3.46
N THR A 63 -6.08 62.73 3.50
CA THR A 63 -6.77 63.84 4.20
C THR A 63 -8.08 64.28 3.54
N GLU A 64 -8.45 63.71 2.39
CA GLU A 64 -9.67 64.04 1.66
C GLU A 64 -10.80 63.02 1.87
N ALA A 65 -10.53 61.92 2.60
CA ALA A 65 -11.52 60.88 2.91
C ALA A 65 -12.81 61.47 3.49
N GLY A 66 -13.96 61.03 2.97
CA GLY A 66 -15.28 61.44 3.48
C GLY A 66 -15.68 62.87 3.13
N THR A 67 -14.93 63.54 2.24
CA THR A 67 -15.21 64.91 1.82
C THR A 67 -15.56 64.99 0.33
N SER A 68 -16.27 66.05 -0.04
CA SER A 68 -16.41 66.41 -1.46
C SER A 68 -15.34 67.42 -1.84
N LYS A 69 -14.58 67.11 -2.89
CA LYS A 69 -13.58 68.00 -3.48
C LYS A 69 -14.03 68.48 -4.85
N THR A 70 -13.36 69.49 -5.37
CA THR A 70 -13.63 70.05 -6.70
C THR A 70 -12.35 70.20 -7.49
N ILE A 71 -12.41 69.91 -8.78
CA ILE A 71 -11.38 70.23 -9.76
C ILE A 71 -12.03 71.11 -10.82
N ILE A 72 -11.47 72.29 -11.07
CA ILE A 72 -11.95 73.20 -12.11
C ILE A 72 -11.04 72.99 -13.32
N TYR A 73 -11.59 72.49 -14.41
CA TYR A 73 -10.85 72.32 -15.65
C TYR A 73 -11.20 73.42 -16.65
N GLN A 74 -10.22 73.79 -17.47
CA GLN A 74 -10.42 74.58 -18.67
C GLN A 74 -10.19 73.71 -19.89
N VAL A 75 -11.17 73.73 -20.80
CA VAL A 75 -11.08 73.12 -22.12
C VAL A 75 -10.98 74.24 -23.17
N CYS A 76 -10.03 74.12 -24.10
CA CYS A 76 -9.87 75.06 -25.22
C CYS A 76 -9.82 74.31 -26.55
N ASN A 77 -10.48 74.87 -27.56
CA ASN A 77 -10.25 74.49 -28.96
C ASN A 77 -9.18 75.42 -29.55
N THR A 78 -8.05 74.85 -29.97
CA THR A 78 -6.86 75.55 -30.46
C THR A 78 -6.76 75.62 -31.99
N ALA A 79 -7.77 75.10 -32.70
CA ALA A 79 -7.85 75.26 -34.16
C ALA A 79 -8.16 76.71 -34.61
N PRO A 80 -9.10 77.45 -33.99
CA PRO A 80 -9.32 78.87 -34.31
C PRO A 80 -8.32 79.81 -33.63
N THR A 81 -8.11 81.00 -34.18
CA THR A 81 -7.31 82.07 -33.54
C THR A 81 -8.19 83.31 -33.32
N PRO A 82 -8.42 83.76 -32.07
CA PRO A 82 -7.94 83.19 -30.81
C PRO A 82 -8.65 81.88 -30.42
N ASP A 83 -8.00 81.09 -29.55
CA ASP A 83 -8.56 79.87 -28.98
C ASP A 83 -9.91 80.13 -28.29
N VAL A 84 -10.82 79.15 -28.37
CA VAL A 84 -12.13 79.24 -27.74
C VAL A 84 -12.16 78.36 -26.49
N CYS A 85 -12.17 78.98 -25.31
CA CYS A 85 -12.06 78.30 -24.02
C CYS A 85 -13.33 78.40 -23.18
N SER A 86 -13.60 77.36 -22.38
CA SER A 86 -14.66 77.32 -21.38
C SER A 86 -14.18 76.55 -20.15
N THR A 87 -14.82 76.76 -19.00
CA THR A 87 -14.45 76.12 -17.73
C THR A 87 -15.64 75.43 -17.09
N ALA A 88 -15.40 74.26 -16.51
CA ALA A 88 -16.38 73.54 -15.72
C ALA A 88 -15.73 72.88 -14.50
N THR A 89 -16.58 72.38 -13.60
CA THR A 89 -16.16 71.78 -12.33
C THR A 89 -16.47 70.30 -12.33
N VAL A 90 -15.48 69.48 -11.99
CA VAL A 90 -15.68 68.10 -11.57
C VAL A 90 -15.85 68.06 -10.06
N THR A 91 -17.00 67.60 -9.58
CA THR A 91 -17.22 67.31 -8.15
C THR A 91 -16.74 65.90 -7.84
N ILE A 92 -15.74 65.80 -6.97
CA ILE A 92 -15.15 64.53 -6.54
C ILE A 92 -15.78 64.13 -5.22
N ASN A 93 -16.53 63.02 -5.21
CA ASN A 93 -16.97 62.37 -3.99
C ASN A 93 -15.89 61.39 -3.53
N VAL A 94 -15.26 61.67 -2.38
CA VAL A 94 -14.24 60.78 -1.79
C VAL A 94 -14.91 59.96 -0.69
N PRO A 95 -15.26 58.68 -0.93
CA PRO A 95 -15.89 57.85 0.08
C PRO A 95 -14.93 57.58 1.24
N SER A 96 -15.48 57.32 2.43
CA SER A 96 -14.73 56.94 3.64
C SER A 96 -15.42 55.79 4.36
N CYS A 97 -14.63 54.99 5.08
CA CYS A 97 -15.09 53.96 5.99
C CYS A 97 -14.82 54.37 7.46
N PRO A 98 -15.76 54.99 8.17
CA PRO A 98 -15.50 55.59 9.47
C PRO A 98 -15.60 54.62 10.66
N SER A 99 -15.60 53.30 10.44
CA SER A 99 -15.71 52.32 11.54
C SER A 99 -14.32 51.83 11.94
N PRO A 100 -13.82 52.13 13.15
CA PRO A 100 -12.56 51.56 13.65
C PRO A 100 -12.75 50.15 14.26
N VAL A 101 -13.94 49.56 14.11
CA VAL A 101 -14.22 48.21 14.60
C VAL A 101 -13.64 47.23 13.60
N ASP A 102 -12.80 46.35 14.11
CA ASP A 102 -12.24 45.17 13.46
C ASP A 102 -12.70 44.00 14.36
N SER A 103 -13.79 43.34 13.96
CA SER A 103 -14.52 42.39 14.80
C SER A 103 -13.81 41.04 14.92
N ASP A 104 -13.04 40.64 13.91
CA ASP A 104 -12.32 39.36 13.88
C ASP A 104 -10.80 39.48 14.06
N GLY A 105 -10.26 40.69 14.01
CA GLY A 105 -8.87 41.00 14.32
C GLY A 105 -7.91 40.73 13.16
N ASP A 106 -8.40 40.64 11.92
CA ASP A 106 -7.59 40.36 10.74
C ASP A 106 -6.80 41.59 10.23
N GLY A 107 -7.07 42.76 10.81
CA GLY A 107 -6.43 44.02 10.50
C GLY A 107 -7.12 44.84 9.41
N LEU A 108 -8.25 44.36 8.87
CA LEU A 108 -9.25 45.13 8.15
C LEU A 108 -10.39 45.49 9.10
N THR A 109 -10.98 46.67 8.92
CA THR A 109 -12.17 47.05 9.69
C THR A 109 -13.44 46.46 9.07
N ASP A 110 -14.49 46.25 9.88
CA ASP A 110 -15.78 45.74 9.39
C ASP A 110 -16.34 46.55 8.20
N CYS A 111 -16.02 47.85 8.15
CA CYS A 111 -16.41 48.73 7.04
C CYS A 111 -15.57 48.46 5.79
N GLU A 112 -14.26 48.31 5.93
CA GLU A 112 -13.37 47.93 4.85
C GLU A 112 -13.83 46.65 4.18
N GLU A 113 -14.18 45.66 4.98
CA GLU A 113 -14.59 44.33 4.53
C GLU A 113 -15.98 44.34 3.88
N SER A 114 -16.94 45.03 4.48
CA SER A 114 -18.30 45.10 3.92
C SER A 114 -18.42 45.96 2.65
N THR A 115 -17.53 46.96 2.50
CA THR A 115 -17.61 47.94 1.40
C THR A 115 -16.52 47.79 0.34
N GLY A 116 -15.37 47.20 0.67
CA GLY A 116 -14.15 47.17 -0.14
C GLY A 116 -13.44 48.53 -0.25
N ILE A 117 -13.81 49.51 0.59
CA ILE A 117 -13.20 50.84 0.61
C ILE A 117 -12.09 50.84 1.66
N ASN A 118 -10.85 51.03 1.22
CA ASN A 118 -9.67 51.10 2.09
C ASN A 118 -9.75 52.23 3.13
N ASP A 119 -9.47 51.90 4.40
CA ASP A 119 -9.17 52.88 5.45
C ASP A 119 -7.65 53.11 5.49
N PRO A 120 -7.14 54.33 5.21
CA PRO A 120 -5.71 54.63 5.32
C PRO A 120 -5.12 54.48 6.74
N SER A 121 -5.97 54.30 7.76
CA SER A 121 -5.54 54.13 9.14
C SER A 121 -5.09 52.69 9.46
N THR A 122 -5.54 51.71 8.68
CA THR A 122 -5.14 50.30 8.79
C THR A 122 -3.91 50.01 7.94
N THR A 123 -3.19 48.94 8.29
CA THR A 123 -2.01 48.49 7.53
C THR A 123 -2.36 47.52 6.42
N ALA A 124 -3.50 46.83 6.54
CA ALA A 124 -4.01 45.92 5.53
C ALA A 124 -4.77 46.72 4.44
N THR A 125 -4.82 46.17 3.23
CA THR A 125 -5.49 46.80 2.08
C THR A 125 -6.62 45.86 1.63
N PRO A 126 -7.89 46.29 1.59
CA PRO A 126 -8.99 45.41 1.18
C PRO A 126 -8.81 44.95 -0.28
N ASN A 127 -8.96 43.65 -0.52
CA ASN A 127 -8.98 43.07 -1.87
C ASN A 127 -10.42 42.72 -2.29
N GLY A 128 -11.27 43.73 -2.37
CA GLY A 128 -12.70 43.54 -2.53
C GLY A 128 -13.41 43.46 -1.18
N LYS A 129 -14.56 42.78 -1.16
CA LYS A 129 -15.34 42.58 0.05
C LYS A 129 -15.02 41.24 0.70
N SER A 130 -14.97 41.20 2.02
CA SER A 130 -14.82 40.01 2.88
C SER A 130 -15.91 39.97 3.96
N ASP A 131 -16.00 38.88 4.71
CA ASP A 131 -16.89 38.72 5.86
C ASP A 131 -16.27 39.32 7.14
N PRO A 132 -16.86 40.38 7.73
CA PRO A 132 -16.35 41.06 8.92
C PRO A 132 -16.20 40.25 10.21
N ASN A 133 -16.58 38.98 10.20
CA ASN A 133 -16.52 38.12 11.37
C ASN A 133 -15.71 36.86 11.11
N ASN A 134 -14.99 36.81 9.98
CA ASN A 134 -14.22 35.66 9.57
C ASN A 134 -12.74 36.04 9.43
N PRO A 135 -11.90 35.75 10.46
CA PRO A 135 -10.50 36.16 10.49
C PRO A 135 -9.61 35.50 9.41
N CYS A 136 -10.18 34.58 8.63
CA CYS A 136 -9.55 33.85 7.54
C CYS A 136 -9.92 34.41 6.16
N ASP A 137 -10.84 35.38 6.09
CA ASP A 137 -11.31 36.05 4.90
C ASP A 137 -10.95 37.54 5.02
N PRO A 138 -10.18 38.12 4.09
CA PRO A 138 -9.77 37.59 2.79
C PRO A 138 -8.44 36.84 2.80
N SER A 139 -7.76 36.75 3.94
CA SER A 139 -6.43 36.14 4.03
C SER A 139 -6.29 35.25 5.25
N VAL A 140 -6.06 33.96 5.02
CA VAL A 140 -5.76 32.97 6.07
C VAL A 140 -4.48 33.28 6.88
N THR A 141 -3.63 34.19 6.40
CA THR A 141 -2.41 34.60 7.12
C THR A 141 -2.58 35.89 7.92
N ALA A 142 -3.75 36.53 7.85
CA ALA A 142 -4.03 37.79 8.54
C ALA A 142 -3.98 37.61 10.07
N VAL A 143 -4.55 36.51 10.57
CA VAL A 143 -4.54 36.17 12.00
C VAL A 143 -3.61 34.99 12.25
N ALA A 144 -2.36 35.28 12.64
CA ALA A 144 -1.35 34.24 12.92
C ALA A 144 -1.73 33.26 14.05
N SER A 145 -2.60 33.67 14.97
CA SER A 145 -3.11 32.81 16.06
C SER A 145 -4.39 32.05 15.71
N GLY A 146 -5.00 32.31 14.55
CA GLY A 146 -6.15 31.58 14.04
C GLY A 146 -5.75 30.21 13.49
N ASP A 147 -6.73 29.35 13.26
CA ASP A 147 -6.62 28.02 12.63
C ASP A 147 -7.74 27.96 11.58
N CYS A 148 -7.39 28.28 10.33
CA CYS A 148 -8.37 28.59 9.30
C CYS A 148 -8.94 27.37 8.59
N ASP A 149 -8.15 26.31 8.44
CA ASP A 149 -8.60 25.03 7.89
C ASP A 149 -9.07 24.06 8.99
N GLY A 150 -8.81 24.40 10.25
CA GLY A 150 -9.33 23.69 11.42
C GLY A 150 -8.56 22.41 11.72
N ASP A 151 -7.32 22.30 11.29
CA ASP A 151 -6.47 21.14 11.51
C ASP A 151 -5.78 21.11 12.87
N GLY A 152 -6.03 22.12 13.72
CA GLY A 152 -5.47 22.20 15.06
C GLY A 152 -4.09 22.86 15.11
N VAL A 153 -3.54 23.31 13.98
CA VAL A 153 -2.32 24.11 13.87
C VAL A 153 -2.70 25.55 13.55
N THR A 154 -2.05 26.50 14.22
CA THR A 154 -2.33 27.91 13.94
C THR A 154 -1.66 28.35 12.64
N ASN A 155 -2.30 29.22 11.87
CA ASN A 155 -1.80 29.76 10.59
C ASN A 155 -0.34 30.26 10.68
N GLY A 156 0.01 30.95 11.76
CA GLY A 156 1.37 31.46 11.97
C GLY A 156 2.39 30.34 12.22
N LYS A 157 1.96 29.25 12.86
CA LYS A 157 2.80 28.06 13.10
C LYS A 157 3.02 27.29 11.81
N GLU A 158 1.99 27.13 11.00
CA GLU A 158 2.10 26.49 9.69
C GLU A 158 3.04 27.24 8.75
N VAL A 159 2.96 28.59 8.74
CA VAL A 159 3.93 29.42 8.01
C VAL A 159 5.36 29.13 8.45
N THR A 160 5.60 28.93 9.75
CA THR A 160 6.94 28.56 10.25
C THR A 160 7.33 27.11 9.97
N ASP A 161 6.37 26.20 9.95
CA ASP A 161 6.57 24.77 9.69
C ASP A 161 6.64 24.46 8.17
N GLY A 162 6.26 25.41 7.33
CA GLY A 162 6.20 25.26 5.88
C GLY A 162 4.99 24.48 5.39
N THR A 163 3.91 24.43 6.17
CA THR A 163 2.63 23.81 5.81
C THR A 163 1.62 24.87 5.36
N ASN A 164 0.43 24.47 4.90
CA ASN A 164 -0.50 25.35 4.19
C ASN A 164 -1.76 25.67 5.02
N PRO A 165 -1.94 26.93 5.50
CA PRO A 165 -3.05 27.35 6.36
C PRO A 165 -4.46 27.33 5.76
N SER A 166 -4.60 26.81 4.55
CA SER A 166 -5.88 26.64 3.86
C SER A 166 -6.19 25.17 3.55
N ASP A 167 -5.26 24.27 3.85
CA ASP A 167 -5.34 22.87 3.48
C ASP A 167 -5.29 22.00 4.74
N PRO A 168 -6.43 21.47 5.20
CA PRO A 168 -6.54 20.77 6.48
C PRO A 168 -5.73 19.45 6.54
N CYS A 169 -5.17 19.01 5.41
CA CYS A 169 -4.30 17.85 5.33
C CYS A 169 -2.82 18.23 5.17
N SER A 170 -2.50 19.51 5.29
CA SER A 170 -1.15 20.06 5.23
C SER A 170 -0.75 20.56 6.61
N PHE A 171 -0.30 19.65 7.48
CA PHE A 171 0.16 20.02 8.82
C PHE A 171 1.28 19.12 9.33
N LEU A 172 1.88 19.54 10.45
CA LEU A 172 2.73 18.68 11.26
C LEU A 172 1.95 18.22 12.49
N LEU A 173 1.81 16.90 12.66
CA LEU A 173 1.04 16.32 13.78
C LEU A 173 1.56 16.81 15.15
N ALA A 174 2.87 17.01 15.29
CA ALA A 174 3.48 17.54 16.52
C ALA A 174 3.17 19.03 16.80
N SER A 175 2.61 19.75 15.82
CA SER A 175 2.25 21.16 15.91
C SER A 175 0.77 21.40 16.24
N GLN A 176 -0.05 20.34 16.27
CA GLN A 176 -1.45 20.41 16.64
C GLN A 176 -1.59 20.76 18.13
N THR A 177 -1.88 22.03 18.40
CA THR A 177 -1.93 22.58 19.77
C THR A 177 -3.25 23.27 20.08
N VAL A 178 -4.07 23.51 19.06
CA VAL A 178 -5.44 24.02 19.21
C VAL A 178 -6.46 22.93 18.83
N ALA A 179 -7.73 23.18 19.13
CA ALA A 179 -8.77 22.19 18.96
C ALA A 179 -9.15 22.03 17.48
N THR A 180 -9.06 20.81 16.95
CA THR A 180 -9.45 20.49 15.58
C THR A 180 -10.95 20.66 15.32
N SER A 181 -11.28 21.09 14.11
CA SER A 181 -12.65 21.29 13.63
C SER A 181 -13.38 19.97 13.42
N THR A 182 -14.71 20.03 13.34
CA THR A 182 -15.52 18.85 12.97
C THR A 182 -15.24 18.40 11.54
N ALA A 183 -14.98 19.34 10.63
CA ALA A 183 -14.68 19.02 9.23
C ALA A 183 -13.39 18.20 9.13
N TRP A 184 -12.33 18.66 9.79
CA TRP A 184 -11.05 17.94 9.87
C TRP A 184 -11.21 16.55 10.49
N LYS A 185 -11.97 16.42 11.59
CA LYS A 185 -12.22 15.13 12.26
C LYS A 185 -12.85 14.07 11.35
N THR A 186 -13.70 14.49 10.42
CA THR A 186 -14.39 13.60 9.48
C THR A 186 -13.67 13.44 8.15
N ALA A 187 -12.60 14.19 7.91
CA ALA A 187 -11.75 14.03 6.74
C ALA A 187 -10.87 12.78 6.87
N ASP A 188 -10.33 12.36 5.74
CA ASP A 188 -9.37 11.27 5.58
C ASP A 188 -8.23 11.83 4.73
N CYS A 189 -7.16 12.23 5.41
CA CYS A 189 -6.14 13.09 4.82
C CYS A 189 -5.11 12.33 3.97
N ASP A 190 -4.80 11.09 4.32
CA ASP A 190 -3.92 10.23 3.52
C ASP A 190 -4.68 9.30 2.56
N GLY A 191 -5.99 9.20 2.74
CA GLY A 191 -6.91 8.49 1.86
C GLY A 191 -6.88 6.98 2.04
N ASP A 192 -6.49 6.49 3.22
CA ASP A 192 -6.53 5.08 3.55
C ASP A 192 -7.94 4.56 3.91
N GLY A 193 -8.93 5.45 3.98
CA GLY A 193 -10.31 5.13 4.31
C GLY A 193 -10.66 5.21 5.80
N VAL A 194 -9.73 5.62 6.66
CA VAL A 194 -9.94 5.92 8.08
C VAL A 194 -10.05 7.44 8.24
N THR A 195 -10.95 7.89 9.13
CA THR A 195 -11.05 9.33 9.40
C THR A 195 -9.97 9.78 10.37
N ASN A 196 -9.51 11.02 10.24
CA ASN A 196 -8.50 11.61 11.13
C ASN A 196 -8.87 11.45 12.61
N GLN A 197 -10.15 11.59 12.97
CA GLN A 197 -10.62 11.35 14.34
C GLN A 197 -10.45 9.91 14.78
N GLN A 198 -10.77 8.94 13.92
CA GLN A 198 -10.67 7.53 14.24
C GLN A 198 -9.20 7.13 14.40
N GLU A 199 -8.31 7.67 13.58
CA GLU A 199 -6.87 7.44 13.71
C GLU A 199 -6.29 8.00 15.02
N LEU A 200 -6.73 9.19 15.45
CA LEU A 200 -6.39 9.74 16.76
C LEU A 200 -6.82 8.81 17.91
N LEU A 201 -7.95 8.11 17.77
CA LEU A 201 -8.43 7.14 18.76
C LEU A 201 -7.61 5.84 18.71
N ASP A 202 -7.22 5.41 17.51
CA ASP A 202 -6.45 4.18 17.27
C ASP A 202 -4.95 4.38 17.52
N GLY A 203 -4.49 5.64 17.67
CA GLY A 203 -3.08 5.98 17.82
C GLY A 203 -2.30 5.87 16.51
N THR A 204 -2.97 6.00 15.37
CA THR A 204 -2.38 5.97 14.03
C THR A 204 -2.18 7.40 13.48
N ASN A 205 -1.65 7.56 12.27
CA ASN A 205 -1.14 8.83 11.78
C ASN A 205 -1.92 9.30 10.55
N PRO A 206 -2.72 10.38 10.66
CA PRO A 206 -3.60 10.86 9.59
C PRO A 206 -2.96 11.35 8.30
N LEU A 207 -1.63 11.36 8.24
CA LEU A 207 -0.85 11.78 7.09
C LEU A 207 -0.01 10.63 6.51
N ASN A 208 -0.14 9.41 7.05
CA ASN A 208 0.61 8.25 6.60
C ASN A 208 -0.34 7.11 6.21
N PRO A 209 -0.54 6.88 4.89
CA PRO A 209 -1.54 5.93 4.39
C PRO A 209 -1.28 4.46 4.76
N CYS A 210 -0.10 4.15 5.30
CA CYS A 210 0.25 2.81 5.80
C CYS A 210 0.20 2.72 7.33
N SER A 211 -0.35 3.73 8.00
CA SER A 211 -0.49 3.79 9.44
C SER A 211 -1.97 3.79 9.77
N PHE A 212 -2.59 2.62 9.80
CA PHE A 212 -4.02 2.48 10.10
C PHE A 212 -4.38 1.13 10.72
N VAL A 213 -5.60 1.03 11.23
CA VAL A 213 -6.21 -0.23 11.66
C VAL A 213 -7.20 -0.68 10.59
N VAL A 214 -7.01 -1.87 10.02
CA VAL A 214 -7.86 -2.40 8.93
C VAL A 214 -9.35 -2.37 9.28
N GLY A 215 -9.71 -2.71 10.52
CA GLY A 215 -11.09 -2.70 11.01
C GLY A 215 -11.73 -1.31 11.13
N SER A 216 -10.92 -0.24 11.09
CA SER A 216 -11.36 1.15 11.22
C SER A 216 -11.63 1.83 9.87
N GLN A 217 -11.33 1.16 8.75
CA GLN A 217 -11.62 1.66 7.41
C GLN A 217 -13.13 1.69 7.16
N THR A 218 -13.73 2.87 7.33
CA THR A 218 -15.17 3.09 7.14
C THR A 218 -15.49 3.90 5.88
N LEU A 219 -14.50 4.58 5.32
CA LEU A 219 -14.58 5.29 4.05
C LEU A 219 -13.97 4.44 2.91
N LEU A 220 -14.16 4.91 1.68
CA LEU A 220 -13.56 4.29 0.50
C LEU A 220 -12.12 4.80 0.35
N PRO A 221 -11.10 3.93 0.39
CA PRO A 221 -9.71 4.36 0.18
C PRO A 221 -9.49 4.92 -1.22
N ASN A 222 -8.57 5.88 -1.34
CA ASN A 222 -8.26 6.57 -2.59
C ASN A 222 -7.41 5.69 -3.54
N SER A 223 -7.20 6.15 -4.77
CA SER A 223 -6.42 5.40 -5.76
C SER A 223 -4.93 5.28 -5.44
N VAL A 224 -4.37 6.20 -4.65
CA VAL A 224 -2.96 6.18 -4.24
C VAL A 224 -2.76 5.05 -3.23
N TRP A 225 -3.54 5.02 -2.16
CA TRP A 225 -3.55 3.94 -1.17
C TRP A 225 -3.74 2.57 -1.82
N ASN A 226 -4.71 2.46 -2.74
CA ASN A 226 -5.00 1.21 -3.45
C ASN A 226 -3.81 0.64 -4.25
N ALA A 227 -2.91 1.50 -4.73
CA ALA A 227 -1.74 1.11 -5.51
C ALA A 227 -0.47 0.91 -4.66
N THR A 228 -0.51 1.32 -3.39
CA THR A 228 0.57 1.13 -2.42
C THR A 228 0.61 -0.33 -1.94
N ASP A 229 1.78 -0.74 -1.47
CA ASP A 229 2.07 -2.00 -0.78
C ASP A 229 2.65 -1.58 0.58
N CYS A 230 1.83 -1.62 1.61
CA CYS A 230 2.14 -0.96 2.89
C CYS A 230 3.05 -1.77 3.80
N ASP A 231 2.89 -3.09 3.84
CA ASP A 231 3.78 -3.98 4.59
C ASP A 231 4.99 -4.47 3.77
N GLY A 232 4.99 -4.20 2.47
CA GLY A 232 6.11 -4.45 1.59
C GLY A 232 6.24 -5.91 1.17
N ASP A 233 5.16 -6.69 1.23
CA ASP A 233 5.14 -8.09 0.84
C ASP A 233 5.04 -8.32 -0.68
N GLY A 234 4.89 -7.26 -1.47
CA GLY A 234 4.79 -7.32 -2.93
C GLY A 234 3.36 -7.47 -3.47
N VAL A 235 2.34 -7.42 -2.62
CA VAL A 235 0.92 -7.36 -2.96
C VAL A 235 0.41 -5.94 -2.69
N THR A 236 -0.44 -5.41 -3.57
CA THR A 236 -0.99 -4.07 -3.33
C THR A 236 -2.16 -4.12 -2.36
N ASN A 237 -2.36 -3.05 -1.59
CA ASN A 237 -3.45 -2.95 -0.62
C ASN A 237 -4.83 -3.25 -1.23
N ALA A 238 -5.07 -2.83 -2.48
CA ALA A 238 -6.32 -3.14 -3.17
C ALA A 238 -6.50 -4.64 -3.47
N LYS A 239 -5.40 -5.33 -3.81
CA LYS A 239 -5.42 -6.77 -4.09
C LYS A 239 -5.62 -7.57 -2.81
N GLU A 240 -4.99 -7.15 -1.73
CA GLU A 240 -5.18 -7.77 -0.42
C GLU A 240 -6.59 -7.60 0.11
N LYS A 241 -7.17 -6.41 -0.01
CA LYS A 241 -8.57 -6.17 0.34
C LYS A 241 -9.53 -7.04 -0.46
N LEU A 242 -9.21 -7.33 -1.72
CA LEU A 242 -9.97 -8.26 -2.56
C LEU A 242 -9.80 -9.71 -2.11
N ASP A 243 -8.59 -10.08 -1.69
CA ASP A 243 -8.24 -11.44 -1.25
C ASP A 243 -8.65 -11.73 0.20
N GLY A 244 -9.01 -10.70 0.96
CA GLY A 244 -9.30 -10.80 2.38
C GLY A 244 -8.05 -10.93 3.25
N THR A 245 -6.91 -10.47 2.76
CA THR A 245 -5.65 -10.38 3.52
C THR A 245 -5.44 -8.98 4.09
N ASN A 246 -4.45 -8.81 4.96
CA ASN A 246 -4.23 -7.61 5.77
C ASN A 246 -3.05 -6.76 5.23
N PRO A 247 -3.32 -5.55 4.69
CA PRO A 247 -2.28 -4.71 4.09
C PRO A 247 -1.20 -4.13 5.00
N ASN A 248 -1.29 -4.38 6.31
CA ASN A 248 -0.30 -3.95 7.29
C ASN A 248 0.41 -5.16 7.95
N ASP A 249 0.20 -6.37 7.45
CA ASP A 249 0.79 -7.59 7.99
C ASP A 249 1.55 -8.34 6.89
N PRO A 250 2.90 -8.26 6.88
CA PRO A 250 3.73 -8.81 5.81
C PRO A 250 3.64 -10.34 5.66
N CYS A 251 3.02 -11.03 6.62
CA CYS A 251 2.81 -12.48 6.61
C CYS A 251 1.35 -12.85 6.28
N SER A 252 0.51 -11.88 5.97
CA SER A 252 -0.86 -12.08 5.57
C SER A 252 -1.01 -11.78 4.09
N PHE A 253 -0.70 -12.75 3.22
CA PHE A 253 -0.84 -12.57 1.78
C PHE A 253 -1.16 -13.85 1.01
N ILE A 254 -1.43 -13.70 -0.29
CA ILE A 254 -1.54 -14.83 -1.22
C ILE A 254 -0.36 -14.77 -2.18
N LEU A 255 0.48 -15.81 -2.19
CA LEU A 255 1.71 -15.85 -3.00
C LEU A 255 1.45 -15.61 -4.50
N ALA A 256 0.33 -16.14 -5.03
CA ALA A 256 -0.07 -15.95 -6.43
C ALA A 256 -0.52 -14.52 -6.77
N SER A 257 -0.80 -13.68 -5.76
CA SER A 257 -1.23 -12.29 -5.91
C SER A 257 -0.06 -11.30 -5.95
N LYS A 258 1.15 -11.77 -5.68
CA LYS A 258 2.38 -10.97 -5.62
C LYS A 258 2.73 -10.47 -7.02
N THR A 259 2.73 -9.16 -7.20
CA THR A 259 2.98 -8.50 -8.50
C THR A 259 4.07 -7.44 -8.44
N LEU A 260 4.40 -6.96 -7.24
CA LEU A 260 5.47 -6.03 -6.97
C LEU A 260 6.69 -6.77 -6.40
N SER A 261 7.82 -6.06 -6.36
CA SER A 261 9.02 -6.57 -5.69
C SER A 261 8.88 -6.33 -4.20
N ALA A 262 8.97 -7.40 -3.41
CA ALA A 262 8.94 -7.31 -1.96
C ALA A 262 10.14 -6.53 -1.39
N THR A 263 9.93 -5.91 -0.23
CA THR A 263 10.94 -5.10 0.46
C THR A 263 12.03 -5.96 1.09
N LEU A 264 13.14 -5.33 1.48
CA LEU A 264 14.19 -6.01 2.24
C LEU A 264 13.67 -6.51 3.61
N ALA A 265 12.80 -5.73 4.27
CA ALA A 265 12.23 -6.11 5.56
C ALA A 265 11.42 -7.40 5.44
N TRP A 266 10.57 -7.50 4.41
CA TRP A 266 9.83 -8.73 4.10
C TRP A 266 10.76 -9.91 3.81
N ASN A 267 11.79 -9.71 2.97
CA ASN A 267 12.73 -10.78 2.60
C ASN A 267 13.51 -11.37 3.79
N THR A 268 13.71 -10.59 4.86
CA THR A 268 14.42 -11.03 6.08
C THR A 268 13.50 -11.52 7.19
N THR A 269 12.18 -11.37 7.02
CA THR A 269 11.18 -11.92 7.93
C THR A 269 11.01 -13.42 7.63
N ASP A 270 10.60 -14.16 8.64
CA ASP A 270 10.27 -15.59 8.58
C ASP A 270 8.80 -15.68 9.00
N CYS A 271 7.91 -15.90 8.04
CA CYS A 271 6.48 -15.72 8.24
C CYS A 271 5.78 -16.96 8.79
N ASP A 272 6.26 -18.15 8.49
CA ASP A 272 5.71 -19.40 9.03
C ASP A 272 6.51 -19.95 10.24
N GLY A 273 7.67 -19.37 10.53
CA GLY A 273 8.45 -19.61 11.73
C GLY A 273 9.25 -20.91 11.69
N ASP A 274 9.57 -21.40 10.51
CA ASP A 274 10.30 -22.66 10.31
C ASP A 274 11.84 -22.48 10.39
N GLY A 275 12.30 -21.24 10.44
CA GLY A 275 13.71 -20.85 10.53
C GLY A 275 14.35 -20.46 9.19
N VAL A 276 13.59 -20.40 8.10
CA VAL A 276 14.03 -19.92 6.78
C VAL A 276 13.37 -18.56 6.48
N PRO A 277 14.14 -17.52 6.17
CA PRO A 277 13.55 -16.23 5.80
C PRO A 277 12.84 -16.28 4.44
N ASN A 278 11.74 -15.54 4.31
CA ASN A 278 10.89 -15.49 3.13
C ASN A 278 11.66 -15.30 1.81
N GLY A 279 12.67 -14.43 1.79
CA GLY A 279 13.46 -14.17 0.58
C GLY A 279 14.32 -15.36 0.15
N VAL A 280 14.75 -16.18 1.12
CA VAL A 280 15.49 -17.42 0.89
C VAL A 280 14.53 -18.49 0.38
N GLU A 281 13.36 -18.62 0.99
CA GLU A 281 12.33 -19.55 0.56
C GLU A 281 11.85 -19.28 -0.86
N VAL A 282 11.61 -18.01 -1.22
CA VAL A 282 11.28 -17.63 -2.61
C VAL A 282 12.39 -18.05 -3.58
N THR A 283 13.66 -17.97 -3.17
CA THR A 283 14.82 -18.35 -4.00
C THR A 283 14.94 -19.87 -4.15
N ASP A 284 14.77 -20.59 -3.04
CA ASP A 284 14.77 -22.05 -3.01
C ASP A 284 13.47 -22.61 -3.61
N GLY A 285 12.45 -21.76 -3.71
CA GLY A 285 11.09 -21.92 -4.22
C GLY A 285 10.16 -22.72 -3.30
N THR A 286 10.45 -22.74 -2.00
CA THR A 286 9.52 -23.17 -0.95
C THR A 286 8.48 -22.06 -0.69
N ASN A 287 7.50 -22.32 0.18
CA ASN A 287 6.37 -21.43 0.40
C ASN A 287 6.50 -20.65 1.73
N PRO A 288 6.70 -19.32 1.69
CA PRO A 288 6.92 -18.50 2.90
C PRO A 288 5.78 -18.42 3.94
N LEU A 289 4.67 -19.08 3.67
CA LEU A 289 3.50 -19.14 4.56
C LEU A 289 3.18 -20.57 4.98
N ASN A 290 4.06 -21.52 4.68
CA ASN A 290 3.85 -22.92 4.94
C ASN A 290 5.16 -23.57 5.37
N PRO A 291 5.29 -23.93 6.66
CA PRO A 291 6.57 -24.35 7.22
C PRO A 291 7.06 -25.72 6.72
N ASP A 292 6.24 -26.45 5.95
CA ASP A 292 6.52 -27.76 5.35
C ASP A 292 5.92 -27.79 3.93
N THR A 293 6.73 -27.48 2.93
CA THR A 293 6.30 -27.18 1.56
C THR A 293 5.77 -28.40 0.83
N ASP A 294 6.32 -29.59 1.06
CA ASP A 294 5.91 -30.81 0.37
C ASP A 294 5.00 -31.74 1.18
N GLY A 295 4.82 -31.43 2.46
CA GLY A 295 3.82 -32.04 3.34
C GLY A 295 4.28 -33.36 3.96
N ASP A 296 5.58 -33.65 3.97
CA ASP A 296 6.10 -34.89 4.54
C ASP A 296 6.24 -34.88 6.06
N GLY A 297 5.90 -33.76 6.72
CA GLY A 297 5.93 -33.59 8.16
C GLY A 297 7.27 -33.08 8.70
N VAL A 298 8.26 -32.82 7.86
CA VAL A 298 9.51 -32.15 8.20
C VAL A 298 9.44 -30.70 7.73
N THR A 299 9.87 -29.76 8.56
CA THR A 299 9.87 -28.34 8.16
C THR A 299 10.97 -28.03 7.15
N ASP A 300 10.75 -27.09 6.22
CA ASP A 300 11.72 -26.74 5.17
C ASP A 300 13.09 -26.35 5.77
N GLY A 301 13.07 -25.60 6.87
CA GLY A 301 14.25 -25.21 7.62
C GLY A 301 15.01 -26.40 8.22
N LYS A 302 14.30 -27.44 8.65
CA LYS A 302 14.92 -28.67 9.16
C LYS A 302 15.52 -29.47 8.03
N GLU A 303 14.82 -29.63 6.92
CA GLU A 303 15.32 -30.32 5.74
C GLU A 303 16.56 -29.67 5.16
N LYS A 304 16.58 -28.34 5.14
CA LYS A 304 17.77 -27.56 4.76
C LYS A 304 18.98 -27.86 5.64
N THR A 305 18.77 -28.11 6.93
CA THR A 305 19.86 -28.52 7.84
C THR A 305 20.23 -30.00 7.70
N ASP A 306 19.26 -30.86 7.41
CA ASP A 306 19.45 -32.30 7.21
C ASP A 306 20.02 -32.62 5.81
N GLY A 307 19.97 -31.66 4.88
CA GLY A 307 20.41 -31.81 3.50
C GLY A 307 19.44 -32.58 2.61
N THR A 308 18.16 -32.62 2.99
CA THR A 308 17.07 -33.19 2.20
C THR A 308 16.39 -32.12 1.32
N ASN A 309 15.42 -32.50 0.49
CA ASN A 309 14.82 -31.61 -0.50
C ASN A 309 13.38 -31.24 -0.10
N PRO A 310 13.11 -29.98 0.31
CA PRO A 310 11.81 -29.53 0.84
C PRO A 310 10.71 -29.34 -0.20
N LYS A 311 10.78 -30.11 -1.27
CA LYS A 311 9.86 -30.08 -2.42
C LYS A 311 9.55 -31.47 -2.93
N ASP A 312 10.16 -32.47 -2.30
CA ASP A 312 10.04 -33.86 -2.68
C ASP A 312 9.62 -34.61 -1.43
N PRO A 313 8.34 -34.98 -1.32
CA PRO A 313 7.80 -35.61 -0.11
C PRO A 313 8.41 -37.00 0.19
N CYS A 314 9.28 -37.51 -0.68
CA CYS A 314 10.05 -38.73 -0.47
C CYS A 314 11.51 -38.46 -0.07
N SER A 315 11.91 -37.19 0.07
CA SER A 315 13.23 -36.76 0.47
C SER A 315 13.20 -36.26 1.91
N TYR A 316 13.15 -37.17 2.88
CA TYR A 316 13.15 -36.80 4.30
C TYR A 316 13.87 -37.80 5.19
N ILE A 317 14.08 -37.40 6.45
CA ILE A 317 14.53 -38.28 7.52
C ILE A 317 13.32 -38.61 8.40
N PRO A 318 12.88 -39.88 8.49
CA PRO A 318 11.69 -40.25 9.28
C PRO A 318 11.73 -39.80 10.75
N SER A 319 12.92 -39.79 11.38
CA SER A 319 13.06 -39.30 12.75
C SER A 319 12.98 -37.77 12.90
N SER A 320 13.00 -37.02 11.79
CA SER A 320 12.87 -35.57 11.74
C SER A 320 11.42 -35.12 11.56
N GLN A 321 10.48 -36.02 11.28
CA GLN A 321 9.06 -35.69 11.18
C GLN A 321 8.52 -35.22 12.53
N THR A 322 8.01 -33.99 12.56
CA THR A 322 7.46 -33.36 13.77
C THR A 322 6.08 -32.74 13.53
N LEU A 323 5.71 -32.52 12.27
CA LEU A 323 4.40 -32.06 11.86
C LEU A 323 3.52 -33.21 11.38
N THR A 324 2.25 -32.92 11.16
CA THR A 324 1.31 -33.86 10.55
C THR A 324 1.50 -33.87 9.04
N THR A 325 1.61 -35.06 8.44
CA THR A 325 1.75 -35.20 6.99
C THR A 325 0.47 -34.87 6.24
N ASP A 326 0.63 -34.35 5.03
CA ASP A 326 -0.47 -33.93 4.18
C ASP A 326 -0.97 -35.05 3.25
N LEU A 327 -1.92 -34.73 2.38
CA LEU A 327 -2.47 -35.71 1.44
C LEU A 327 -1.51 -36.02 0.26
N SER A 328 -0.61 -35.09 -0.09
CA SER A 328 0.42 -35.32 -1.10
C SER A 328 1.35 -36.44 -0.66
N TRP A 329 1.90 -36.33 0.55
CA TRP A 329 2.74 -37.38 1.15
C TRP A 329 1.98 -38.69 1.34
N GLN A 330 0.74 -38.66 1.87
CA GLN A 330 -0.04 -39.88 2.13
C GLN A 330 -0.33 -40.70 0.87
N ASN A 331 -0.44 -40.06 -0.30
CA ASN A 331 -0.69 -40.71 -1.58
C ASN A 331 0.58 -41.07 -2.35
N ALA A 332 1.75 -40.59 -1.92
CA ALA A 332 3.03 -40.99 -2.49
C ALA A 332 3.36 -42.44 -2.14
N ASP A 333 4.22 -43.06 -2.95
CA ASP A 333 4.83 -44.38 -2.75
C ASP A 333 6.34 -44.16 -2.84
N CYS A 334 6.96 -43.88 -1.70
CA CYS A 334 8.30 -43.30 -1.65
C CYS A 334 9.42 -44.32 -1.84
N ASP A 335 9.21 -45.59 -1.49
CA ASP A 335 10.15 -46.67 -1.77
C ASP A 335 9.80 -47.48 -3.03
N GLY A 336 8.60 -47.25 -3.58
CA GLY A 336 8.17 -47.81 -4.85
C GLY A 336 7.70 -49.26 -4.75
N ASP A 337 7.30 -49.73 -3.58
CA ASP A 337 6.82 -51.10 -3.37
C ASP A 337 5.36 -51.31 -3.76
N GLY A 338 4.68 -50.26 -4.23
CA GLY A 338 3.30 -50.35 -4.67
C GLY A 338 2.27 -50.10 -3.57
N VAL A 339 2.68 -49.78 -2.34
CA VAL A 339 1.84 -49.33 -1.24
C VAL A 339 2.08 -47.83 -1.04
N THR A 340 1.02 -47.06 -0.75
CA THR A 340 1.20 -45.63 -0.48
C THR A 340 1.61 -45.39 0.97
N ASN A 341 2.38 -44.33 1.23
CA ASN A 341 2.88 -43.99 2.56
C ASN A 341 1.74 -43.97 3.61
N GLY A 342 0.59 -43.36 3.27
CA GLY A 342 -0.57 -43.31 4.17
C GLY A 342 -1.14 -44.70 4.48
N LYS A 343 -1.08 -45.62 3.52
CA LYS A 343 -1.53 -47.01 3.71
C LYS A 343 -0.53 -47.79 4.56
N GLU A 344 0.76 -47.60 4.35
CA GLU A 344 1.81 -48.20 5.17
C GLU A 344 1.76 -47.75 6.63
N VAL A 345 1.53 -46.45 6.87
CA VAL A 345 1.30 -45.94 8.23
C VAL A 345 0.12 -46.64 8.90
N THR A 346 -0.97 -46.91 8.17
CA THR A 346 -2.12 -47.65 8.73
C THR A 346 -1.84 -49.13 8.92
N ASP A 347 -0.98 -49.71 8.09
CA ASP A 347 -0.60 -51.13 8.14
C ASP A 347 0.56 -51.38 9.12
N GLY A 348 1.20 -50.32 9.62
CA GLY A 348 2.37 -50.40 10.50
C GLY A 348 3.65 -50.80 9.78
N THR A 349 3.72 -50.57 8.46
CA THR A 349 4.90 -50.80 7.63
C THR A 349 5.66 -49.48 7.41
N ASN A 350 6.76 -49.48 6.66
CA ASN A 350 7.74 -48.38 6.66
C ASN A 350 7.82 -47.73 5.28
N PRO A 351 7.33 -46.47 5.13
CA PRO A 351 7.27 -45.75 3.85
C PRO A 351 8.59 -45.40 3.15
N SER A 352 9.70 -45.94 3.61
CA SER A 352 11.03 -45.72 3.05
C SER A 352 11.81 -47.02 2.90
N ASP A 353 11.18 -48.17 3.17
CA ASP A 353 11.80 -49.48 3.09
C ASP A 353 10.99 -50.37 2.13
N PRO A 354 11.47 -50.59 0.89
CA PRO A 354 10.72 -51.29 -0.15
C PRO A 354 10.46 -52.78 0.14
N CYS A 355 11.02 -53.31 1.23
CA CYS A 355 10.80 -54.67 1.71
C CYS A 355 9.93 -54.73 2.96
N SER A 356 9.35 -53.60 3.37
CA SER A 356 8.44 -53.47 4.50
C SER A 356 7.06 -53.09 3.99
N PHE A 357 6.27 -54.07 3.53
CA PHE A 357 4.90 -53.85 3.07
C PHE A 357 3.95 -55.02 3.39
N LEU A 358 2.66 -54.80 3.15
CA LEU A 358 1.67 -55.88 3.08
C LEU A 358 1.28 -56.11 1.61
N LEU A 359 1.47 -57.34 1.11
CA LEU A 359 1.19 -57.68 -0.28
C LEU A 359 -0.26 -57.38 -0.69
N ALA A 360 -1.22 -57.56 0.23
CA ALA A 360 -2.64 -57.24 0.01
C ALA A 360 -2.93 -55.73 -0.13
N SER A 361 -2.00 -54.88 0.28
CA SER A 361 -2.09 -53.42 0.24
C SER A 361 -1.45 -52.80 -1.00
N GLN A 362 -0.74 -53.61 -1.82
CA GLN A 362 -0.17 -53.16 -3.08
C GLN A 362 -1.27 -52.79 -4.09
N THR A 363 -1.51 -51.50 -4.22
CA THR A 363 -2.59 -50.95 -5.07
C THR A 363 -2.07 -49.99 -6.13
N VAL A 364 -0.82 -49.53 -6.00
CA VAL A 364 -0.15 -48.68 -6.99
C VAL A 364 0.96 -49.44 -7.73
N ALA A 365 1.52 -48.81 -8.76
CA ALA A 365 2.49 -49.47 -9.64
C ALA A 365 3.88 -49.51 -9.00
N THR A 366 4.44 -50.70 -8.83
CA THR A 366 5.79 -50.87 -8.28
C THR A 366 6.89 -50.29 -9.17
N SER A 367 7.94 -49.79 -8.53
CA SER A 367 9.13 -49.23 -9.17
C SER A 367 10.00 -50.31 -9.83
N THR A 368 10.92 -49.88 -10.70
CA THR A 368 11.93 -50.80 -11.28
C THR A 368 12.88 -51.32 -10.20
N ALA A 369 13.22 -50.50 -9.20
CA ALA A 369 14.10 -50.89 -8.12
C ALA A 369 13.48 -52.04 -7.33
N TRP A 370 12.23 -51.88 -6.89
CA TRP A 370 11.48 -52.93 -6.20
C TRP A 370 11.37 -54.21 -7.04
N LYS A 371 11.05 -54.10 -8.33
CA LYS A 371 10.92 -55.27 -9.23
C LYS A 371 12.17 -56.13 -9.31
N THR A 372 13.35 -55.51 -9.22
CA THR A 372 14.64 -56.20 -9.30
C THR A 372 15.25 -56.53 -7.94
N ALA A 373 14.64 -56.06 -6.85
CA ALA A 373 15.04 -56.41 -5.50
C ALA A 373 14.61 -57.85 -5.17
N ASP A 374 15.16 -58.35 -4.06
CA ASP A 374 14.92 -59.67 -3.47
C ASP A 374 14.82 -59.41 -1.97
N CYS A 375 13.58 -59.35 -1.46
CA CYS A 375 13.30 -58.83 -0.13
C CYS A 375 13.50 -59.86 0.98
N ASP A 376 13.23 -61.13 0.71
CA ASP A 376 13.45 -62.22 1.67
C ASP A 376 14.82 -62.91 1.51
N GLY A 377 15.51 -62.66 0.39
CA GLY A 377 16.84 -63.15 0.10
C GLY A 377 16.90 -64.59 -0.39
N ASP A 378 15.80 -65.14 -0.92
CA ASP A 378 15.72 -66.49 -1.52
C ASP A 378 16.42 -66.60 -2.90
N GLY A 379 16.85 -65.47 -3.45
CA GLY A 379 17.54 -65.35 -4.73
C GLY A 379 16.61 -65.21 -5.94
N VAL A 380 15.30 -65.09 -5.74
CA VAL A 380 14.30 -64.74 -6.74
C VAL A 380 13.96 -63.25 -6.59
N THR A 381 13.73 -62.57 -7.70
CA THR A 381 13.38 -61.14 -7.65
C THR A 381 11.89 -60.97 -7.35
N ASN A 382 11.50 -59.90 -6.64
CA ASN A 382 10.10 -59.60 -6.30
C ASN A 382 9.14 -59.65 -7.52
N GLN A 383 9.58 -59.15 -8.69
CA GLN A 383 8.75 -59.22 -9.91
C GLN A 383 8.49 -60.66 -10.36
N LYS A 384 9.51 -61.51 -10.23
CA LYS A 384 9.48 -62.89 -10.72
C LYS A 384 8.60 -63.76 -9.82
N GLU A 385 8.63 -63.52 -8.52
CA GLU A 385 7.75 -64.13 -7.51
C GLU A 385 6.30 -63.73 -7.73
N LYS A 386 6.05 -62.44 -7.97
CA LYS A 386 4.70 -61.96 -8.34
C LYS A 386 4.16 -62.61 -9.61
N ILE A 387 5.02 -62.96 -10.56
CA ILE A 387 4.64 -63.71 -11.79
C ILE A 387 4.37 -65.19 -11.48
N ASP A 388 5.15 -65.80 -10.59
CA ASP A 388 4.98 -67.19 -10.18
C ASP A 388 3.84 -67.39 -9.17
N GLY A 389 3.38 -66.31 -8.53
CA GLY A 389 2.39 -66.34 -7.47
C GLY A 389 2.96 -66.74 -6.12
N THR A 390 4.26 -66.50 -5.88
CA THR A 390 4.91 -66.67 -4.57
C THR A 390 5.01 -65.33 -3.84
N ASP A 391 5.13 -65.34 -2.51
CA ASP A 391 5.19 -64.15 -1.66
C ASP A 391 6.61 -63.57 -1.59
N PRO A 392 6.87 -62.33 -2.08
CA PRO A 392 8.20 -61.71 -2.05
C PRO A 392 8.78 -61.40 -0.66
N LEU A 393 8.04 -61.71 0.41
CA LEU A 393 8.46 -61.54 1.80
C LEU A 393 8.63 -62.88 2.53
N ASP A 394 8.36 -64.01 1.89
CA ASP A 394 8.51 -65.35 2.46
C ASP A 394 9.57 -66.15 1.71
N GLY A 395 10.78 -66.17 2.27
CA GLY A 395 11.92 -66.86 1.65
C GLY A 395 11.77 -68.38 1.55
N CYS A 396 10.70 -68.97 2.09
CA CYS A 396 10.38 -70.38 1.92
C CYS A 396 9.34 -70.64 0.82
N GLU A 397 8.74 -69.60 0.25
CA GLU A 397 7.78 -69.69 -0.84
C GLU A 397 8.46 -69.25 -2.16
N TYR A 398 9.10 -70.17 -2.87
CA TYR A 398 9.79 -69.81 -4.12
C TYR A 398 9.87 -70.90 -5.18
N VAL A 399 10.12 -70.49 -6.42
CA VAL A 399 10.36 -71.40 -7.55
C VAL A 399 11.86 -71.53 -7.81
N ALA A 400 12.45 -72.65 -7.38
CA ALA A 400 13.90 -72.90 -7.46
C ALA A 400 14.53 -72.70 -8.86
N ALA A 401 13.77 -72.91 -9.93
CA ALA A 401 14.24 -72.71 -11.31
C ALA A 401 14.43 -71.23 -11.69
N ASN A 402 13.86 -70.31 -10.92
CA ASN A 402 13.86 -68.86 -11.17
C ASN A 402 14.83 -68.08 -10.29
N ILE A 403 15.63 -68.79 -9.47
CA ILE A 403 16.73 -68.20 -8.71
C ILE A 403 17.76 -67.62 -9.69
N THR A 404 17.95 -66.31 -9.63
CA THR A 404 18.91 -65.57 -10.46
C THR A 404 19.88 -64.72 -9.64
N LEU A 405 19.56 -64.46 -8.37
CA LEU A 405 20.37 -63.70 -7.43
C LEU A 405 21.04 -64.61 -6.40
N ALA A 406 21.97 -64.02 -5.65
CA ALA A 406 22.66 -64.72 -4.57
C ALA A 406 21.81 -64.72 -3.31
N ARG A 407 21.48 -65.92 -2.82
CA ARG A 407 20.75 -66.13 -1.57
C ARG A 407 21.43 -65.49 -0.36
N SER A 408 20.65 -64.81 0.46
CA SER A 408 21.10 -64.08 1.65
C SER A 408 21.62 -65.03 2.74
N ALA A 409 22.36 -64.47 3.70
CA ALA A 409 22.82 -65.24 4.86
C ALA A 409 21.67 -65.61 5.80
N THR A 410 20.64 -64.78 5.89
CA THR A 410 19.41 -65.04 6.66
C THR A 410 18.68 -66.24 6.08
N TRP A 411 18.44 -66.23 4.77
CA TRP A 411 17.83 -67.37 4.07
C TRP A 411 18.63 -68.66 4.25
N GLN A 412 19.97 -68.60 4.16
CA GLN A 412 20.83 -69.78 4.33
C GLN A 412 20.80 -70.37 5.74
N ALA A 413 20.48 -69.55 6.75
CA ALA A 413 20.39 -69.96 8.14
C ALA A 413 18.97 -70.43 8.54
N SER A 414 17.96 -70.10 7.74
CA SER A 414 16.58 -70.58 7.89
C SER A 414 16.47 -72.08 7.57
N ASP A 415 15.37 -72.68 8.00
CA ASP A 415 14.99 -74.07 7.77
C ASP A 415 13.54 -74.06 7.29
N CYS A 416 13.35 -74.14 5.98
CA CYS A 416 12.07 -73.88 5.34
C CYS A 416 11.08 -75.05 5.43
N ASP A 417 11.58 -76.28 5.54
CA ASP A 417 10.73 -77.47 5.65
C ASP A 417 10.67 -78.05 7.08
N GLY A 418 11.47 -77.50 8.00
CA GLY A 418 11.43 -77.78 9.43
C GLY A 418 12.13 -79.07 9.84
N ASP A 419 12.95 -79.66 8.97
CA ASP A 419 13.62 -80.94 9.20
C ASP A 419 14.86 -80.85 10.12
N GLY A 420 15.25 -79.64 10.50
CA GLY A 420 16.40 -79.33 11.35
C GLY A 420 17.72 -79.09 10.60
N VAL A 421 17.73 -79.10 9.26
CA VAL A 421 18.87 -78.78 8.39
C VAL A 421 18.68 -77.36 7.83
N PRO A 422 19.62 -76.42 8.07
CA PRO A 422 19.52 -75.11 7.45
C PRO A 422 19.61 -75.18 5.93
N ASN A 423 18.86 -74.32 5.24
CA ASN A 423 18.77 -74.29 3.79
C ASN A 423 20.14 -74.20 3.08
N GLY A 424 21.12 -73.52 3.70
CA GLY A 424 22.49 -73.42 3.18
C GLY A 424 23.29 -74.73 3.27
N ALA A 425 23.03 -75.55 4.28
CA ALA A 425 23.65 -76.87 4.44
C ALA A 425 23.10 -77.86 3.42
N GLU A 426 21.79 -77.83 3.18
CA GLU A 426 21.13 -78.66 2.17
C GLU A 426 21.60 -78.35 0.75
N LYS A 427 21.77 -77.06 0.43
CA LYS A 427 22.41 -76.64 -0.82
C LYS A 427 23.80 -77.25 -0.99
N THR A 428 24.55 -77.38 0.11
CA THR A 428 25.94 -77.85 0.09
C THR A 428 26.02 -79.36 -0.08
N ASP A 429 25.14 -80.10 0.59
CA ASP A 429 25.15 -81.55 0.56
C ASP A 429 24.18 -82.16 -0.48
N GLY A 430 23.41 -81.31 -1.17
CA GLY A 430 22.54 -81.64 -2.30
C GLY A 430 21.14 -82.10 -1.92
N THR A 431 20.68 -81.84 -0.68
CA THR A 431 19.30 -82.07 -0.26
C THR A 431 18.39 -80.86 -0.58
N ASN A 432 17.08 -80.95 -0.31
CA ASN A 432 16.09 -80.04 -0.90
C ASN A 432 15.43 -79.20 0.19
N PRO A 433 15.66 -77.87 0.23
CA PRO A 433 15.16 -76.99 1.30
C PRO A 433 13.66 -76.82 1.44
N LEU A 434 12.87 -77.48 0.60
CA LEU A 434 11.41 -77.41 0.60
C LEU A 434 10.78 -78.80 0.76
N ASP A 435 11.57 -79.83 1.03
CA ASP A 435 11.10 -81.21 1.16
C ASP A 435 11.67 -81.84 2.44
N PRO A 436 10.85 -81.96 3.51
CA PRO A 436 11.32 -82.42 4.82
C PRO A 436 11.73 -83.90 4.83
N CYS A 437 11.49 -84.63 3.73
CA CYS A 437 11.99 -86.01 3.55
C CYS A 437 13.35 -86.06 2.85
N SER A 438 13.85 -84.94 2.35
CA SER A 438 15.11 -84.80 1.63
C SER A 438 16.15 -84.18 2.54
N PHE A 439 16.79 -85.00 3.38
CA PHE A 439 17.75 -84.51 4.37
C PHE A 439 18.88 -85.49 4.68
N LYS A 440 19.97 -84.96 5.27
CA LYS A 440 21.06 -85.76 5.84
C LYS A 440 21.18 -85.50 7.33
N LEU A 441 21.07 -86.57 8.12
CA LEU A 441 21.22 -86.51 9.57
C LEU A 441 22.56 -85.89 10.03
N SER A 442 23.62 -86.02 9.23
CA SER A 442 24.93 -85.40 9.50
C SER A 442 24.95 -83.87 9.40
N SER A 443 23.95 -83.30 8.74
CA SER A 443 23.85 -81.86 8.43
C SER A 443 22.82 -81.14 9.30
N GLN A 444 22.03 -81.88 10.09
CA GLN A 444 21.10 -81.30 11.06
C GLN A 444 21.86 -80.53 12.14
N THR A 445 21.53 -79.25 12.27
CA THR A 445 22.15 -78.33 13.25
C THR A 445 21.13 -77.50 14.01
N LEU A 446 19.85 -77.56 13.61
CA LEU A 446 18.73 -76.90 14.25
C LEU A 446 17.83 -77.93 14.94
N LEU A 447 16.95 -77.44 15.82
CA LEU A 447 15.90 -78.29 16.40
C LEU A 447 14.83 -78.51 15.33
N ALA A 448 14.69 -79.75 14.85
CA ALA A 448 13.61 -80.12 13.96
C ALA A 448 12.25 -79.80 14.59
N SER A 449 11.36 -79.18 13.84
CA SER A 449 10.00 -78.91 14.30
C SER A 449 9.19 -80.20 14.28
N ALA A 450 8.54 -80.53 15.39
CA ALA A 450 7.63 -81.66 15.45
C ALA A 450 6.27 -81.24 14.88
N THR A 451 6.09 -81.38 13.58
CA THR A 451 4.78 -81.22 12.91
C THR A 451 4.45 -82.44 12.07
#